data_AF-A0AAE2LIU2-F1
#
_entry.id   AF-A0AAE2LIU2-F1
#
_cell.length_a   1.000
_cell.length_b   1.000
_cell.length_c   1.000
_cell.angle_alpha   90.00
_cell.angle_beta   90.00
_cell.angle_gamma   90.00
#
_symmetry.space_group_name_H-M   'P 1'
#
loop_
_entity.id
_entity.type
_entity.pdbx_description
1 polymer ?
#
loop_
_entity_poly.entity_id
_entity_poly.type
_entity_poly.pdbx_seq_one_letter_code
_entity_poly.pdbx_strand_id
1 'polypeptide(L)'
;MAAKKKADARPIVALIAFLVVALCVYFVLLSRTAIGLISDGGVVGIGLGVGVIVLPLLGVWMVVSTLRSGIEHQRMVAAAQDLGRDLDVDDLPRRPSGRIEKNAALELFEQVKVEWEADPSDWVSTYRIARAYDYAGDRSRAREMMRRAAEQYRAAKAEQRS
;
A
#
# COMPACT_ATOMS: atom_id res chain seq x y z
N MET A 1 27.14 -21.98 4.29
CA MET A 1 26.01 -21.06 4.03
C MET A 1 24.72 -21.74 4.47
N ALA A 2 24.06 -21.24 5.52
CA ALA A 2 22.81 -21.82 6.01
C ALA A 2 21.62 -21.26 5.21
N ALA A 3 20.84 -22.12 4.57
CA ALA A 3 19.62 -21.73 3.88
C ALA A 3 18.61 -21.17 4.89
N LYS A 4 18.25 -19.88 4.72
CA LYS A 4 17.27 -19.19 5.57
C LYS A 4 15.89 -19.82 5.35
N LYS A 5 15.40 -20.58 6.34
CA LYS A 5 14.06 -21.19 6.32
C LYS A 5 13.02 -20.07 6.15
N LYS A 6 12.24 -20.09 5.05
CA LYS A 6 11.14 -19.13 4.87
C LYS A 6 10.16 -19.32 6.03
N ALA A 7 9.83 -18.24 6.74
CA ALA A 7 8.86 -18.31 7.83
C ALA A 7 7.48 -18.66 7.27
N ASP A 8 6.81 -19.65 7.85
CA ASP A 8 5.46 -20.03 7.45
C ASP A 8 4.49 -18.89 7.77
N ALA A 9 3.87 -18.30 6.74
CA ALA A 9 2.92 -17.19 6.89
C ALA A 9 1.53 -17.66 7.37
N ARG A 10 1.25 -18.98 7.31
CA ARG A 10 -0.04 -19.61 7.67
C ARG A 10 -0.57 -19.21 9.06
N PRO A 11 0.22 -19.25 10.16
CA PRO A 11 -0.26 -18.82 11.49
C PRO A 11 -0.65 -17.34 11.54
N ILE A 12 0.09 -16.48 10.84
CA ILE A 12 -0.23 -15.04 10.78
C ILE A 12 -1.54 -14.83 10.03
N VAL A 13 -1.73 -15.51 8.89
CA VAL A 13 -2.98 -15.45 8.12
C VAL A 13 -4.16 -15.99 8.93
N ALA A 14 -3.98 -17.09 9.66
CA ALA A 14 -5.01 -17.66 10.52
C ALA A 14 -5.40 -16.71 11.66
N LEU A 15 -4.43 -16.04 12.30
CA LEU A 15 -4.69 -15.03 13.33
C LEU A 15 -5.46 -13.84 12.77
N ILE A 16 -5.06 -13.33 11.60
CA ILE A 16 -5.76 -12.22 10.93
C ILE A 16 -7.20 -12.63 10.63
N ALA A 17 -7.41 -13.82 10.05
CA ALA A 17 -8.75 -14.33 9.76
C ALA A 17 -9.61 -14.45 11.03
N PHE A 18 -9.05 -14.97 12.13
CA PHE A 18 -9.73 -15.05 13.41
C PHE A 18 -10.15 -13.66 13.93
N LEU A 19 -9.24 -12.68 13.89
CA LEU A 19 -9.53 -11.30 14.33
C LEU A 19 -10.64 -10.66 13.47
N VAL A 20 -10.62 -10.90 12.15
CA VAL A 20 -11.68 -10.42 11.24
C VAL A 20 -13.03 -11.06 11.59
N VAL A 21 -13.07 -12.37 11.83
CA VAL A 21 -14.31 -13.06 12.24
C VAL A 21 -14.80 -12.54 13.59
N ALA A 22 -13.91 -12.39 14.57
CA ALA A 22 -14.25 -11.83 15.88
C ALA A 22 -14.82 -10.40 15.76
N LEU A 23 -14.25 -9.57 14.87
CA LEU A 23 -14.76 -8.24 14.57
C LEU A 23 -16.16 -8.28 13.94
N CYS A 24 -16.40 -9.19 12.99
CA CYS A 24 -17.74 -9.37 12.41
C CYS A 24 -18.76 -9.81 13.47
N VAL A 25 -18.40 -10.75 14.35
CA VAL A 25 -19.24 -11.18 15.48
C VAL A 25 -19.52 -10.00 16.40
N TYR A 26 -18.51 -9.19 16.71
CA TYR A 26 -18.67 -7.98 17.51
C TYR A 26 -19.68 -7.01 16.87
N PHE A 27 -19.60 -6.76 15.55
CA PHE A 27 -20.59 -5.92 14.87
C PHE A 27 -22.01 -6.50 14.94
N VAL A 28 -22.18 -7.82 14.79
CA VAL A 28 -23.51 -8.44 14.91
C VAL A 28 -24.08 -8.26 16.32
N LEU A 29 -23.27 -8.50 17.35
CA LEU A 29 -23.68 -8.28 18.74
C LEU A 29 -24.04 -6.81 18.98
N LEU A 30 -23.23 -5.91 18.45
CA LEU A 30 -23.39 -4.46 18.57
C LEU A 30 -24.66 -3.97 17.87
N SER A 31 -24.94 -4.44 16.65
CA SER A 31 -26.16 -4.16 15.92
C SER A 31 -27.39 -4.70 16.66
N ARG A 32 -27.29 -5.87 17.27
CA ARG A 32 -28.38 -6.45 18.06
C ARG A 32 -28.68 -5.60 19.31
N THR A 33 -27.65 -5.11 19.99
CA THR A 33 -27.80 -4.16 21.11
C THR A 33 -28.38 -2.82 20.66
N ALA A 34 -27.93 -2.29 19.52
CA ALA A 34 -28.46 -1.04 18.95
C ALA A 34 -29.94 -1.15 18.58
N ILE A 35 -30.37 -2.26 17.98
CA ILE A 35 -31.78 -2.53 17.67
C ILE A 35 -32.60 -2.59 18.97
N GLY A 36 -32.07 -3.20 20.03
CA GLY A 36 -32.70 -3.21 21.36
C GLY A 36 -32.90 -1.80 21.94
N LEU A 37 -31.88 -0.94 21.85
CA LEU A 37 -31.99 0.46 22.29
C LEU A 37 -32.99 1.27 21.44
N ILE A 38 -33.08 0.98 20.14
CA ILE A 38 -34.02 1.66 19.24
C ILE A 38 -35.46 1.22 19.51
N SER A 39 -35.69 -0.04 19.88
CA SER A 39 -37.04 -0.54 20.21
C SER A 39 -37.65 0.09 21.47
N ASP A 40 -36.83 0.62 22.39
CA ASP A 40 -37.30 1.35 23.56
C ASP A 40 -37.84 2.77 23.22
N GLY A 41 -37.73 3.22 21.97
CA GLY A 41 -38.48 4.37 21.44
C GLY A 41 -37.99 5.77 21.86
N GLY A 42 -36.91 5.87 22.63
CA GLY A 42 -36.31 7.16 23.00
C GLY A 42 -35.44 7.76 21.90
N VAL A 43 -35.60 9.06 21.60
CA VAL A 43 -34.74 9.82 20.67
C VAL A 43 -33.24 9.68 21.01
N VAL A 44 -32.91 9.60 22.30
CA VAL A 44 -31.55 9.36 22.80
C VAL A 44 -31.04 7.97 22.42
N GLY A 45 -31.90 6.95 22.44
CA GLY A 45 -31.55 5.57 22.06
C GLY A 45 -31.26 5.43 20.57
N ILE A 46 -31.98 6.16 19.72
CA ILE A 46 -31.71 6.25 18.28
C ILE A 46 -30.34 6.89 18.03
N GLY A 47 -30.05 8.01 18.69
CA GLY A 47 -28.75 8.70 18.56
C GLY A 47 -27.56 7.82 18.97
N LEU A 48 -27.68 7.11 20.09
CA LEU A 48 -26.66 6.17 20.55
C LEU A 48 -26.50 4.98 19.61
N GLY A 49 -27.61 4.39 19.14
CA GLY A 49 -27.58 3.28 18.18
C GLY A 49 -26.87 3.65 16.86
N VAL A 50 -27.14 4.84 16.33
CA VAL A 50 -26.47 5.34 15.12
C VAL A 50 -24.98 5.57 15.37
N GLY A 51 -24.60 6.24 16.46
CA GLY A 51 -23.19 6.49 16.79
C GLY A 51 -22.38 5.21 16.95
N VAL A 52 -22.99 4.19 17.57
CA VAL A 52 -22.43 2.87 17.76
C VAL A 52 -22.21 2.11 16.45
N ILE A 53 -22.99 2.37 15.40
CA ILE A 53 -22.83 1.76 14.06
C ILE A 53 -21.86 2.56 13.18
N VAL A 54 -21.86 3.88 13.29
CA VAL A 54 -21.01 4.75 12.44
C VAL A 54 -19.51 4.57 12.75
N LEU A 55 -19.13 4.55 14.03
CA LEU A 55 -17.73 4.35 14.45
C LEU A 55 -17.07 3.09 13.86
N PRO A 56 -17.68 1.89 13.95
CA PRO A 56 -17.11 0.69 13.38
C PRO A 56 -17.10 0.69 11.85
N LEU A 57 -18.13 1.25 11.20
CA LEU A 57 -18.14 1.40 9.75
C LEU A 57 -16.96 2.27 9.27
N LEU A 58 -16.68 3.37 9.97
CA LEU A 58 -15.51 4.20 9.71
C LEU A 58 -14.20 3.44 9.92
N GLY A 59 -14.10 2.62 10.97
CA GLY A 59 -12.95 1.75 11.22
C GLY A 59 -12.71 0.76 10.07
N VAL A 60 -13.75 0.06 9.63
CA VAL A 60 -13.67 -0.86 8.48
C VAL A 60 -13.27 -0.11 7.21
N TRP A 61 -13.89 1.05 6.95
CA TRP A 61 -13.57 1.87 5.79
C TRP A 61 -12.10 2.34 5.79
N MET A 62 -11.56 2.72 6.95
CA MET A 62 -10.17 3.16 7.10
C MET A 62 -9.17 2.02 6.89
N VAL A 63 -9.48 0.82 7.39
CA VAL A 63 -8.68 -0.38 7.14
C VAL A 63 -8.71 -0.74 5.65
N VAL A 64 -9.89 -0.75 5.04
CA VAL A 64 -10.05 -1.08 3.61
C VAL A 64 -9.34 -0.06 2.72
N SER A 65 -9.41 1.24 3.02
CA SER A 65 -8.72 2.28 2.24
C SER A 65 -7.20 2.15 2.35
N THR A 66 -6.70 1.79 3.54
CA THR A 66 -5.27 1.54 3.77
C THR A 66 -4.80 0.28 3.03
N LEU A 67 -5.56 -0.82 3.10
CA LEU A 67 -5.23 -2.07 2.42
C LEU A 67 -5.29 -1.94 0.90
N ARG A 68 -6.27 -1.22 0.36
CA ARG A 68 -6.36 -0.94 -1.10
C ARG A 68 -5.11 -0.21 -1.59
N SER A 69 -4.64 0.77 -0.83
CA SER A 69 -3.42 1.53 -1.14
C SER A 69 -2.17 0.63 -1.14
N GLY A 70 -2.07 -0.32 -0.19
CA GLY A 70 -0.97 -1.28 -0.13
C GLY A 70 -0.98 -2.29 -1.29
N ILE A 71 -2.15 -2.78 -1.68
CA ILE A 71 -2.30 -3.77 -2.76
C ILE A 71 -2.00 -3.15 -4.13
N GLU A 72 -2.39 -1.89 -4.37
CA GLU A 72 -2.00 -1.19 -5.61
C GLU A 72 -0.48 -1.06 -5.74
N HIS A 73 0.21 -0.70 -4.67
CA HIS A 73 1.67 -0.65 -4.65
C HIS A 73 2.31 -2.01 -4.95
N GLN A 74 1.81 -3.09 -4.34
CA GLN A 74 2.33 -4.44 -4.59
C GLN A 74 2.13 -4.90 -6.04
N ARG A 75 0.98 -4.54 -6.65
CA ARG A 75 0.71 -4.86 -8.07
C ARG A 75 1.61 -4.08 -9.03
N MET A 76 1.93 -2.83 -8.71
CA MET A 76 2.88 -2.04 -9.50
C MET A 76 4.30 -2.62 -9.43
N VAL A 77 4.74 -3.04 -8.24
CA VAL A 77 6.05 -3.71 -8.07
C VAL A 77 6.08 -5.02 -8.84
N ALA A 78 5.05 -5.87 -8.71
CA ALA A 78 4.97 -7.12 -9.45
C ALA A 78 4.98 -6.89 -10.98
N ALA A 79 4.24 -5.90 -11.47
CA ALA A 79 4.23 -5.56 -12.90
C ALA A 79 5.59 -5.04 -13.40
N ALA A 80 6.32 -4.27 -12.60
CA ALA A 80 7.67 -3.80 -12.94
C ALA A 80 8.69 -4.96 -12.96
N GLN A 81 8.52 -5.93 -12.05
CA GLN A 81 9.33 -7.15 -12.00
C GLN A 81 9.05 -8.08 -13.19
N ASP A 82 7.79 -8.28 -13.57
CA ASP A 82 7.40 -9.08 -14.73
C ASP A 82 7.94 -8.48 -16.05
N LEU A 83 8.11 -7.15 -16.11
CA LEU A 83 8.71 -6.45 -17.24
C LEU A 83 10.25 -6.46 -17.22
N GLY A 84 10.89 -7.01 -16.18
CA GLY A 84 12.35 -7.04 -16.04
C GLY A 84 12.99 -5.65 -15.94
N ARG A 85 12.21 -4.62 -15.61
CA ARG A 85 12.64 -3.22 -15.53
C ARG A 85 12.55 -2.66 -14.12
N ASP A 86 12.43 -3.53 -13.12
CA ASP A 86 12.58 -3.11 -11.73
C ASP A 86 14.00 -2.56 -11.51
N LEU A 87 14.13 -1.61 -10.59
CA LEU A 87 15.45 -1.11 -10.16
C LEU A 87 16.17 -2.28 -9.49
N ASP A 88 17.17 -2.85 -10.16
CA ASP A 88 18.07 -3.81 -9.54
C ASP A 88 19.01 -3.06 -8.60
N VAL A 89 18.60 -2.97 -7.34
CA VAL A 89 19.33 -2.33 -6.23
C VAL A 89 19.86 -3.37 -5.24
N ASP A 90 19.85 -4.64 -5.61
CA ASP A 90 20.33 -5.72 -4.75
C ASP A 90 21.86 -5.73 -4.66
N ASP A 91 22.56 -5.33 -5.73
CA ASP A 91 24.03 -5.23 -5.77
C ASP A 91 24.60 -3.90 -5.25
N LEU A 92 23.77 -2.93 -4.88
CA LEU A 92 24.27 -1.64 -4.40
C LEU A 92 24.83 -1.72 -2.97
N PRO A 93 25.99 -1.08 -2.69
CA PRO A 93 26.56 -1.05 -1.35
C PRO A 93 25.60 -0.40 -0.36
N ARG A 94 25.37 -1.09 0.76
CA ARG A 94 24.43 -0.67 1.80
C ARG A 94 25.16 -0.27 3.07
N ARG A 95 24.60 0.73 3.73
CA ARG A 95 24.97 1.13 5.10
C ARG A 95 24.63 0.01 6.08
N PRO A 96 25.24 0.01 7.28
CA PRO A 96 24.85 -0.89 8.38
C PRO A 96 23.36 -0.80 8.75
N SER A 97 22.71 0.32 8.44
CA SER A 97 21.27 0.54 8.63
C SER A 97 20.37 -0.09 7.54
N GLY A 98 20.96 -0.71 6.50
CA GLY A 98 20.26 -1.28 5.36
C GLY A 98 19.89 -0.28 4.25
N ARG A 99 20.15 1.03 4.46
CA ARG A 99 19.97 2.07 3.43
C ARG A 99 21.07 1.99 2.38
N ILE A 100 20.74 2.27 1.12
CA ILE A 100 21.74 2.41 0.04
C ILE A 100 22.73 3.52 0.42
N GLU A 101 24.01 3.30 0.13
CA GLU A 101 25.04 4.32 0.34
C GLU A 101 24.74 5.58 -0.45
N LYS A 102 24.98 6.75 0.16
CA LYS A 102 24.56 8.05 -0.42
C LYS A 102 25.17 8.29 -1.81
N ASN A 103 26.43 7.90 -2.01
CA ASN A 103 27.12 8.08 -3.29
C ASN A 103 26.54 7.15 -4.37
N ALA A 104 26.27 5.89 -4.02
CA ALA A 104 25.62 4.93 -4.91
C ALA A 104 24.18 5.34 -5.27
N ALA A 105 23.44 5.90 -4.30
CA ALA A 105 22.10 6.43 -4.55
C ALA A 105 22.10 7.64 -5.49
N LEU A 106 23.14 8.49 -5.43
CA LEU A 106 23.28 9.65 -6.30
C LEU A 106 23.66 9.25 -7.73
N GLU A 107 24.57 8.30 -7.90
CA GLU A 107 24.94 7.77 -9.21
C GLU A 107 23.75 7.09 -9.91
N LEU A 108 23.02 6.26 -9.17
CA LEU A 108 21.76 5.67 -9.62
C LEU A 108 20.73 6.73 -9.98
N PHE A 109 20.65 7.83 -9.21
CA PHE A 109 19.72 8.92 -9.50
C PHE A 109 20.04 9.58 -10.84
N GLU A 110 21.30 9.91 -11.12
CA GLU A 110 21.67 10.52 -12.40
C GLU A 110 21.39 9.59 -13.58
N GLN A 111 21.69 8.29 -13.45
CA GLN A 111 21.39 7.30 -14.49
C GLN A 111 19.88 7.23 -14.77
N VAL A 112 19.08 7.04 -13.72
CA VAL A 112 17.62 6.90 -13.83
C VAL A 112 16.97 8.19 -14.31
N LYS A 113 17.54 9.36 -13.97
CA LYS A 113 17.06 10.64 -14.45
C LYS A 113 17.23 10.79 -15.96
N VAL A 114 18.37 10.38 -16.52
CA VAL A 114 18.58 10.38 -17.98
C VAL A 114 17.59 9.46 -18.69
N GLU A 115 17.35 8.26 -18.12
CA GLU A 115 16.36 7.31 -18.66
C GLU A 115 14.92 7.85 -18.57
N TRP A 116 14.60 8.60 -17.52
CA TRP A 116 13.30 9.26 -17.36
C TRP A 116 13.12 10.45 -18.29
N GLU A 117 14.16 11.24 -18.51
CA GLU A 117 14.12 12.35 -19.48
C GLU A 117 13.99 11.83 -20.93
N ALA A 118 14.50 10.64 -21.21
CA ALA A 118 14.36 9.98 -22.52
C ALA A 118 12.93 9.49 -22.81
N ASP A 119 12.24 8.95 -21.79
CA ASP A 119 10.81 8.58 -21.91
C ASP A 119 10.02 8.96 -20.63
N PRO A 120 9.54 10.22 -20.55
CA PRO A 120 8.77 10.69 -19.40
C PRO A 120 7.33 10.16 -19.36
N SER A 121 6.90 9.45 -20.41
CA SER A 121 5.55 8.91 -20.56
C SER A 121 5.45 7.47 -20.07
N ASP A 122 6.56 6.72 -20.09
CA ASP A 122 6.64 5.39 -19.51
C ASP A 122 6.44 5.43 -17.99
N TRP A 123 5.43 4.70 -17.54
CA TRP A 123 5.09 4.56 -16.13
C TRP A 123 6.22 3.86 -15.36
N VAL A 124 6.99 2.97 -16.02
CA VAL A 124 8.12 2.27 -15.39
C VAL A 124 9.27 3.23 -15.15
N SER A 125 9.64 4.05 -16.14
CA SER A 125 10.69 5.07 -15.99
C SER A 125 10.33 6.09 -14.89
N THR A 126 9.06 6.51 -14.85
CA THR A 126 8.54 7.41 -13.80
C THR A 126 8.54 6.76 -12.40
N TYR A 127 8.27 5.46 -12.31
CA TYR A 127 8.40 4.69 -11.06
C TYR A 127 9.86 4.60 -10.59
N ARG A 128 10.80 4.35 -11.52
CA ARG A 128 12.23 4.23 -11.21
C ARG A 128 12.79 5.54 -10.65
N ILE A 129 12.48 6.69 -11.25
CA ILE A 129 12.92 7.99 -10.74
C ILE A 129 12.27 8.33 -9.38
N ALA A 130 11.02 7.92 -9.15
CA ALA A 130 10.37 8.06 -7.84
C ALA A 130 11.13 7.30 -6.74
N ARG A 131 11.57 6.07 -7.01
CA ARG A 131 12.41 5.29 -6.08
C ARG A 131 13.77 5.93 -5.86
N ALA A 132 14.40 6.46 -6.91
CA ALA A 132 15.66 7.18 -6.79
C ALA A 132 15.54 8.42 -5.88
N TYR A 133 14.45 9.18 -5.98
CA TYR A 133 14.16 10.29 -5.04
C TYR A 133 14.00 9.81 -3.59
N ASP A 134 13.36 8.67 -3.35
CA ASP A 134 13.21 8.12 -1.99
C ASP A 134 14.57 7.69 -1.40
N TYR A 135 15.44 7.08 -2.22
CA TYR A 135 16.80 6.72 -1.83
C TYR A 135 17.69 7.93 -1.54
N ALA A 136 17.55 9.00 -2.34
CA ALA A 136 18.20 10.28 -2.10
C ALA A 136 17.67 11.01 -0.84
N GLY A 137 16.51 10.59 -0.33
CA GLY A 137 15.87 11.14 0.87
C GLY A 137 14.85 12.25 0.61
N ASP A 138 14.59 12.58 -0.65
CA ASP A 138 13.55 13.54 -1.03
C ASP A 138 12.18 12.86 -1.11
N ARG A 139 11.60 12.65 0.07
CA ARG A 139 10.29 11.98 0.23
C ARG A 139 9.14 12.74 -0.43
N SER A 140 9.26 14.06 -0.58
CA SER A 140 8.19 14.87 -1.18
C SER A 140 8.13 14.61 -2.67
N ARG A 141 9.27 14.77 -3.36
CA ARG A 141 9.37 14.50 -4.80
C ARG A 141 9.14 13.03 -5.12
N ALA A 142 9.63 12.12 -4.28
CA ALA A 142 9.35 10.70 -4.43
C ALA A 142 7.84 10.40 -4.48
N ARG A 143 7.05 11.01 -3.57
CA ARG A 143 5.60 10.83 -3.54
C ARG A 143 4.89 11.43 -4.76
N GLU A 144 5.35 12.59 -5.21
CA GLU A 144 4.81 13.25 -6.41
C GLU A 144 5.02 12.38 -7.66
N MET A 145 6.26 11.92 -7.87
CA MET A 145 6.60 11.05 -8.99
C MET A 145 5.91 9.69 -8.89
N MET A 146 5.74 9.14 -7.69
CA MET A 146 5.01 7.89 -7.47
C MET A 146 3.52 8.03 -7.84
N ARG A 147 2.88 9.17 -7.53
CA ARG A 147 1.50 9.44 -7.95
C ARG A 147 1.39 9.51 -9.48
N ARG A 148 2.32 10.19 -10.13
CA ARG A 148 2.37 10.27 -11.59
C ARG A 148 2.55 8.89 -12.23
N ALA A 149 3.45 8.06 -11.71
CA ALA A 149 3.65 6.69 -12.16
C ALA A 149 2.36 5.85 -11.99
N ALA A 150 1.65 6.02 -10.87
CA ALA A 150 0.38 5.33 -10.62
C ALA A 150 -0.72 5.74 -11.62
N GLU A 151 -0.80 7.02 -11.98
CA GLU A 151 -1.75 7.52 -12.98
C GLU A 151 -1.43 6.97 -14.37
N GLN A 152 -0.15 7.00 -14.79
CA GLN A 152 0.29 6.44 -16.07
C GLN A 152 0.05 4.92 -16.14
N TYR A 153 0.29 4.18 -15.05
CA TYR A 153 0.00 2.75 -14.98
C TYR A 153 -1.50 2.44 -15.14
N ARG A 154 -2.37 3.23 -14.48
CA ARG A 154 -3.82 3.10 -14.63
C ARG A 154 -4.28 3.38 -16.07
N ALA A 155 -3.68 4.38 -16.73
CA ALA A 155 -3.96 4.70 -18.14
C ALA A 155 -3.52 3.57 -19.08
N ALA A 156 -2.28 3.07 -18.94
CA ALA A 156 -1.76 1.96 -19.73
C ALA A 156 -2.59 0.67 -19.57
N LYS A 157 -3.08 0.42 -18.36
CA LYS A 157 -3.96 -0.73 -18.08
C LYS A 157 -5.36 -0.57 -18.69
N ALA A 158 -5.87 0.66 -18.80
CA ALA A 158 -7.16 0.92 -19.43
C ALA A 158 -7.10 0.65 -20.94
N GLU A 159 -6.00 1.06 -21.59
CA GLU A 159 -5.72 0.83 -23.01
C GLU A 159 -5.54 -0.65 -23.36
N GLN A 160 -4.97 -1.45 -22.46
CA GLN A 160 -4.86 -2.91 -22.63
C GLN A 160 -6.21 -3.66 -22.47
N ARG A 161 -7.23 -3.00 -21.92
CA ARG A 161 -8.54 -3.63 -21.65
C ARG A 161 -9.59 -3.30 -22.73
N SER A 162 -9.34 -2.28 -23.55
CA SER A 162 -10.14 -1.94 -24.75
C SER A 162 -9.68 -2.75 -25.95
#